data_AF-A0A1H2R8L8-F1
#
_entry.id   AF-A0A1H2R8L8-F1
#
_cell.length_a   1.000
_cell.length_b   1.000
_cell.length_c   1.000
_cell.angle_alpha   90.00
_cell.angle_beta   90.00
_cell.angle_gamma   90.00
#
_symmetry.space_group_name_H-M   'P 1'
#
loop_
_entity.id
_entity.type
_entity.pdbx_description
1 polymer ?
#
loop_
_entity_poly.entity_id
_entity_poly.type
_entity_poly.pdbx_seq_one_letter_code
_entity_poly.pdbx_strand_id
1 'polypeptide(L)'
;MIDEKYPLIEALKKYKANFNKSQFISLPTNTNFGNLNIIWMQIVVRTESCNSEIINIYDDFYNSKKELVLNGTVDVSLEIGYKEIMKIEQLFYWLRKTSDELISLIFILSYFKENTRYPLKIKVSSIGEFLNKEKCFDGGFDKFKSILLTLNEISNGYKHSFINSQLNSYSGSVHPVVFAYLMKYNDSKNSAEFRSIDLKVFLKEYDDFLKFTKKYIELMYVNE
;
A
#
# COMPACT_ATOMS: atom_id res chain seq x y z
N MET A 1 16.73 9.06 -17.35
CA MET A 1 16.58 7.73 -16.76
C MET A 1 16.59 7.90 -15.25
N ILE A 2 15.43 7.74 -14.61
CA ILE A 2 15.22 7.92 -13.15
C ILE A 2 15.24 6.54 -12.44
N ASP A 3 15.46 5.47 -13.20
CA ASP A 3 15.01 4.11 -12.86
C ASP A 3 15.86 3.35 -11.83
N GLU A 4 16.92 3.93 -11.27
CA GLU A 4 17.72 3.27 -10.21
C GLU A 4 17.67 3.95 -8.83
N LYS A 5 17.09 5.15 -8.69
CA LYS A 5 17.14 5.90 -7.42
C LYS A 5 15.99 5.57 -6.46
N TYR A 6 14.79 5.29 -6.96
CA TYR A 6 13.59 5.15 -6.14
C TYR A 6 12.78 3.89 -6.51
N PRO A 7 12.29 3.10 -5.52
CA PRO A 7 11.39 1.98 -5.78
C PRO A 7 9.94 2.44 -5.99
N LEU A 8 9.67 3.00 -7.16
CA LEU A 8 8.34 3.46 -7.52
C LEU A 8 7.38 2.29 -7.77
N ILE A 9 6.10 2.49 -7.44
CA ILE A 9 4.99 1.60 -7.76
C ILE A 9 4.34 2.03 -9.08
N GLU A 10 4.73 1.40 -10.19
CA GLU A 10 4.37 1.80 -11.55
C GLU A 10 3.49 0.79 -12.30
N ALA A 11 3.07 -0.30 -11.63
CA ALA A 11 2.25 -1.36 -12.21
C ALA A 11 0.97 -0.86 -12.89
N LEU A 12 0.35 0.19 -12.32
CA LEU A 12 -0.88 0.75 -12.86
C LEU A 12 -0.61 1.80 -13.93
N LYS A 13 0.36 2.68 -13.68
CA LYS A 13 0.73 3.84 -14.50
C LYS A 13 2.17 4.26 -14.16
N LYS A 14 2.98 4.54 -15.19
CA LYS A 14 4.31 5.13 -15.01
C LYS A 14 4.22 6.51 -14.34
N TYR A 15 5.13 6.80 -13.42
CA TYR A 15 5.12 8.03 -12.66
C TYR A 15 5.27 9.26 -13.57
N LYS A 16 4.40 10.27 -13.38
CA LYS A 16 4.30 11.50 -14.19
C LYS A 16 3.99 11.28 -15.68
N ALA A 17 3.69 10.06 -16.10
CA ALA A 17 3.20 9.84 -17.45
C ALA A 17 1.77 10.40 -17.59
N ASN A 18 1.35 10.70 -18.82
CA ASN A 18 -0.06 11.00 -19.09
C ASN A 18 -0.91 9.72 -18.99
N PHE A 19 -2.18 9.88 -18.62
CA PHE A 19 -3.15 8.79 -18.77
C PHE A 19 -3.29 8.45 -20.26
N ASN A 20 -3.10 7.17 -20.60
CA ASN A 20 -3.38 6.66 -21.92
C ASN A 20 -4.29 5.42 -21.83
N LYS A 21 -4.75 4.92 -22.98
CA LYS A 21 -5.73 3.82 -23.06
C LYS A 21 -5.35 2.60 -22.22
N SER A 22 -4.05 2.30 -22.07
CA SER A 22 -3.57 1.14 -21.29
C SER A 22 -3.74 1.28 -19.76
N GLN A 23 -4.06 2.47 -19.24
CA GLN A 23 -4.39 2.69 -17.83
C GLN A 23 -5.89 2.54 -17.55
N PHE A 24 -6.73 2.56 -18.59
CA PHE A 24 -8.17 2.44 -18.44
C PHE A 24 -8.59 0.99 -18.52
N ILE A 25 -9.38 0.56 -17.54
CA ILE A 25 -10.16 -0.67 -17.63
C ILE A 25 -11.61 -0.24 -17.81
N SER A 26 -12.28 -0.74 -18.84
CA SER A 26 -13.69 -0.42 -19.11
C SER A 26 -14.59 -1.15 -18.12
N LEU A 27 -14.77 -0.58 -16.94
CA LEU A 27 -15.61 -1.10 -15.88
C LEU A 27 -17.04 -0.55 -15.98
N PRO A 28 -18.02 -1.23 -15.36
CA PRO A 28 -19.40 -0.76 -15.32
C PRO A 28 -19.56 0.61 -14.65
N THR A 29 -20.30 1.51 -15.29
CA THR A 29 -20.55 2.87 -14.79
C THR A 29 -21.83 3.00 -13.97
N ASN A 30 -22.78 2.09 -14.15
CA ASN A 30 -24.08 2.10 -13.48
C ASN A 30 -24.26 0.83 -12.65
N THR A 31 -23.80 0.88 -11.40
CA THR A 31 -23.94 -0.24 -10.44
C THR A 31 -24.55 0.26 -9.13
N ASN A 32 -25.00 -0.68 -8.29
CA ASN A 32 -25.47 -0.36 -6.93
C ASN A 32 -24.36 0.21 -6.03
N PHE A 33 -23.10 0.16 -6.46
CA PHE A 33 -21.93 0.71 -5.77
C PHE A 33 -21.38 1.97 -6.47
N GLY A 34 -22.16 2.56 -7.38
CA GLY A 34 -21.76 3.73 -8.17
C GLY A 34 -20.96 3.36 -9.42
N ASN A 35 -20.10 4.27 -9.86
CA ASN A 35 -19.33 4.15 -11.09
C ASN A 35 -17.97 3.51 -10.82
N LEU A 36 -17.80 2.26 -11.22
CA LEU A 36 -16.58 1.50 -10.97
C LEU A 36 -15.38 2.01 -11.79
N ASN A 37 -15.60 2.69 -12.92
CA ASN A 37 -14.51 3.37 -13.65
C ASN A 37 -13.90 4.49 -12.81
N ILE A 38 -14.73 5.25 -12.09
CA ILE A 38 -14.23 6.34 -11.24
C ILE A 38 -13.40 5.76 -10.09
N ILE A 39 -13.84 4.66 -9.49
CA ILE A 39 -13.08 3.97 -8.42
C ILE A 39 -11.70 3.52 -8.94
N TRP A 40 -11.65 2.86 -10.10
CA TRP A 40 -10.39 2.47 -10.72
C TRP A 40 -9.47 3.66 -11.00
N MET A 41 -10.01 4.74 -11.57
CA MET A 41 -9.23 5.94 -11.86
C MET A 41 -8.67 6.59 -10.59
N GLN A 42 -9.44 6.63 -9.50
CA GLN A 42 -8.97 7.12 -8.20
C GLN A 42 -7.84 6.25 -7.64
N ILE A 43 -7.93 4.92 -7.80
CA ILE A 43 -6.85 3.99 -7.42
C ILE A 43 -5.56 4.29 -8.20
N VAL A 44 -5.65 4.50 -9.52
CA VAL A 44 -4.48 4.82 -10.36
C VAL A 44 -3.86 6.16 -9.94
N VAL A 45 -4.67 7.22 -9.78
CA VAL A 45 -4.18 8.54 -9.35
C VAL A 45 -3.56 8.49 -7.96
N ARG A 46 -4.18 7.79 -7.00
CA ARG A 46 -3.65 7.67 -5.64
C ARG A 46 -2.32 6.91 -5.61
N THR A 47 -2.18 5.87 -6.43
CA THR A 47 -0.91 5.14 -6.58
C THR A 47 0.20 6.08 -7.07
N GLU A 48 -0.11 6.98 -8.01
CA GLU A 48 0.82 8.02 -8.45
C GLU A 48 1.13 9.04 -7.35
N SER A 49 0.16 9.43 -6.52
CA SER A 49 0.41 10.27 -5.35
C SER A 49 1.35 9.59 -4.34
N CYS A 50 1.21 8.27 -4.14
CA CYS A 50 2.12 7.51 -3.29
C CYS A 50 3.56 7.53 -3.82
N ASN A 51 3.77 7.53 -5.14
CA ASN A 51 5.11 7.66 -5.74
C ASN A 51 5.79 8.99 -5.38
N SER A 52 5.04 10.09 -5.32
CA SER A 52 5.60 11.37 -4.85
C SER A 52 6.04 11.28 -3.39
N GLU A 53 5.28 10.59 -2.54
CA GLU A 53 5.64 10.39 -1.13
C GLU A 53 6.86 9.48 -0.97
N ILE A 54 6.96 8.41 -1.77
CA ILE A 54 8.12 7.53 -1.81
C ILE A 54 9.38 8.33 -2.15
N ILE A 55 9.33 9.21 -3.17
CA ILE A 55 10.47 10.07 -3.53
C ILE A 55 10.88 10.95 -2.34
N ASN A 56 9.92 11.60 -1.69
CA ASN A 56 10.18 12.45 -0.53
C ASN A 56 10.88 11.67 0.61
N ILE A 57 10.38 10.48 0.95
CA ILE A 57 10.97 9.63 1.99
C ILE A 57 12.42 9.26 1.66
N TYR A 58 12.70 8.87 0.42
CA TYR A 58 14.04 8.49 -0.01
C TYR A 58 15.00 9.69 -0.09
N ASP A 59 14.53 10.83 -0.59
CA ASP A 59 15.35 12.05 -0.65
C ASP A 59 15.69 12.57 0.74
N ASP A 60 14.73 12.63 1.66
CA ASP A 60 14.97 13.00 3.05
C ASP A 60 16.03 12.08 3.70
N PHE A 61 15.85 10.75 3.55
CA PHE A 61 16.79 9.78 4.10
C PHE A 61 18.23 9.98 3.60
N TYR A 62 18.42 10.11 2.27
CA TYR A 62 19.77 10.26 1.72
C TYR A 62 20.37 11.63 1.99
N ASN A 63 19.56 12.68 2.08
CA ASN A 63 20.03 14.01 2.49
C ASN A 63 20.51 13.99 3.94
N SER A 64 19.72 13.42 4.87
CA SER A 64 20.12 13.26 6.27
C SER A 64 21.40 12.43 6.42
N LYS A 65 21.57 11.37 5.63
CA LYS A 65 22.82 10.58 5.61
C LYS A 65 24.01 11.37 5.09
N LYS A 66 23.82 12.17 4.04
CA LYS A 66 24.87 13.01 3.48
C LYS A 66 25.33 14.06 4.49
N GLU A 67 24.40 14.68 5.21
CA GLU A 67 24.70 15.64 6.27
C GLU A 67 25.48 14.99 7.41
N LEU A 68 25.11 13.77 7.83
CA LEU A 68 25.85 13.02 8.84
C LEU A 68 27.32 12.82 8.44
N VAL A 69 27.56 12.44 7.19
CA VAL A 69 28.91 12.18 6.67
C VAL A 69 29.73 13.46 6.57
N LEU A 70 29.11 14.58 6.16
CA LEU A 70 29.79 15.86 5.99
C LEU A 70 30.10 16.56 7.31
N ASN A 71 29.17 16.49 8.27
CA ASN A 71 29.24 17.29 9.50
C ASN A 71 29.56 16.46 10.75
N GLY A 72 29.60 15.13 10.65
CA GLY A 72 29.82 14.21 11.77
C GLY A 72 28.62 14.04 12.70
N THR A 73 27.60 14.89 12.56
CA THR A 73 26.33 14.87 13.30
C THR A 73 25.18 15.25 12.39
N VAL A 74 24.00 14.67 12.62
CA VAL A 74 22.75 15.22 12.09
C VAL A 74 22.03 15.86 13.25
N ASP A 75 21.77 17.17 13.17
CA ASP A 75 20.90 17.85 14.12
C ASP A 75 19.45 17.58 13.73
N VAL A 76 18.98 16.36 14.00
CA VAL A 76 17.57 16.00 13.79
C VAL A 76 16.79 16.57 14.95
N SER A 77 16.16 17.72 14.73
CA SER A 77 15.15 18.20 15.67
C SER A 77 14.05 17.14 15.81
N LEU A 78 13.44 17.04 17.00
CA LEU A 78 12.30 16.14 17.24
C LEU A 78 11.19 16.34 16.19
N GLU A 79 11.01 17.56 15.70
CA GLU A 79 10.06 17.90 14.65
C GLU A 79 10.41 17.24 13.30
N ILE A 80 11.68 17.24 12.90
CA ILE A 80 12.13 16.63 11.64
C ILE A 80 11.95 15.11 11.70
N GLY A 81 12.42 14.47 12.78
CA GLY A 81 12.28 13.02 12.95
C GLY A 81 10.81 12.58 12.97
N TYR A 82 9.94 13.36 13.62
CA TYR A 82 8.52 13.05 13.65
C TYR A 82 7.82 13.24 12.30
N LYS A 83 8.24 14.25 11.50
CA LYS A 83 7.76 14.43 10.12
C LYS A 83 8.10 13.22 9.24
N GLU A 84 9.28 12.62 9.38
CA GLU A 84 9.64 11.41 8.64
C GLU A 84 8.69 10.24 8.95
N ILE A 85 8.36 10.04 10.23
CA ILE A 85 7.36 9.02 10.64
C ILE A 85 6.00 9.32 10.02
N MET A 86 5.52 10.56 10.11
CA MET A 86 4.22 10.93 9.53
C MET A 86 4.12 10.62 8.04
N LYS A 87 5.20 10.83 7.27
CA LYS A 87 5.24 10.50 5.84
C LYS A 87 5.11 9.00 5.60
N ILE A 88 5.79 8.19 6.40
CA ILE A 88 5.67 6.73 6.35
C ILE A 88 4.26 6.29 6.73
N GLU A 89 3.70 6.81 7.82
CA GLU A 89 2.33 6.51 8.24
C GLU A 89 1.31 6.84 7.14
N GLN A 90 1.45 8.02 6.53
CA GLN A 90 0.61 8.46 5.41
C GLN A 90 0.74 7.54 4.20
N LEU A 91 1.96 7.13 3.84
CA LEU A 91 2.17 6.17 2.75
C LEU A 91 1.43 4.86 3.03
N PHE A 92 1.65 4.24 4.19
CA PHE A 92 1.01 2.96 4.54
C PHE A 92 -0.51 3.06 4.65
N TYR A 93 -1.04 4.19 5.11
CA TYR A 93 -2.48 4.45 5.07
C TYR A 93 -3.03 4.41 3.64
N TRP A 94 -2.41 5.12 2.70
CA TRP A 94 -2.89 5.18 1.32
C TRP A 94 -2.71 3.86 0.58
N LEU A 95 -1.63 3.12 0.82
CA LEU A 95 -1.44 1.77 0.27
C LEU A 95 -2.51 0.80 0.81
N ARG A 96 -2.81 0.83 2.12
CA ARG A 96 -3.87 0.01 2.70
C ARG A 96 -5.23 0.34 2.12
N LYS A 97 -5.60 1.63 2.08
CA LYS A 97 -6.88 2.07 1.49
C LYS A 97 -7.01 1.60 0.04
N THR A 98 -5.94 1.70 -0.73
CA THR A 98 -5.90 1.21 -2.11
C THR A 98 -6.14 -0.30 -2.19
N SER A 99 -5.52 -1.07 -1.31
CA SER A 99 -5.71 -2.52 -1.24
C SER A 99 -7.14 -2.90 -0.85
N ASP A 100 -7.73 -2.24 0.15
CA ASP A 100 -9.11 -2.47 0.58
C ASP A 100 -10.13 -2.19 -0.54
N GLU A 101 -9.94 -1.08 -1.28
CA GLU A 101 -10.77 -0.74 -2.44
C GLU A 101 -10.58 -1.71 -3.60
N LEU A 102 -9.35 -2.16 -3.87
CA LEU A 102 -9.08 -3.20 -4.89
C LEU A 102 -9.74 -4.53 -4.52
N ILE A 103 -9.62 -4.98 -3.27
CA ILE A 103 -10.26 -6.20 -2.77
C ILE A 103 -11.79 -6.12 -2.96
N SER A 104 -12.38 -4.98 -2.60
CA SER A 104 -13.81 -4.71 -2.79
C SER A 104 -14.20 -4.75 -4.27
N LEU A 105 -13.41 -4.13 -5.14
CA LEU A 105 -13.64 -4.11 -6.58
C LEU A 105 -13.58 -5.54 -7.16
N ILE A 106 -12.54 -6.29 -6.85
CA ILE A 106 -12.38 -7.70 -7.28
C ILE A 106 -13.59 -8.52 -6.83
N PHE A 107 -14.07 -8.33 -5.60
CA PHE A 107 -15.25 -9.04 -5.10
C PHE A 107 -16.50 -8.73 -5.93
N ILE A 108 -16.78 -7.45 -6.21
CA ILE A 108 -17.94 -7.03 -7.00
C ILE A 108 -17.87 -7.64 -8.41
N LEU A 109 -16.71 -7.54 -9.07
CA LEU A 109 -16.53 -8.02 -10.44
C LEU A 109 -16.59 -9.55 -10.53
N SER A 110 -15.99 -10.27 -9.57
CA SER A 110 -16.04 -11.74 -9.51
C SER A 110 -17.48 -12.21 -9.28
N TYR A 111 -18.21 -11.57 -8.36
CA TYR A 111 -19.61 -11.90 -8.10
C TYR A 111 -20.49 -11.66 -9.34
N PHE A 112 -20.28 -10.54 -10.05
CA PHE A 112 -21.01 -10.25 -11.29
C PHE A 112 -20.75 -11.30 -12.36
N LYS A 113 -19.49 -11.69 -12.56
CA LYS A 113 -19.11 -12.73 -13.53
C LYS A 113 -19.79 -14.07 -13.25
N GLU A 114 -19.92 -14.45 -11.98
CA GLU A 114 -20.55 -15.71 -11.57
C GLU A 114 -22.09 -15.68 -11.59
N ASN A 115 -22.69 -14.51 -11.30
CA ASN A 115 -24.13 -14.41 -11.00
C ASN A 115 -24.92 -13.54 -11.98
N THR A 116 -24.26 -12.93 -12.98
CA THR A 116 -24.80 -11.93 -13.94
C THR A 116 -25.56 -10.76 -13.30
N ARG A 117 -25.29 -10.50 -12.00
CA ARG A 117 -25.87 -9.41 -11.22
C ARG A 117 -24.87 -8.95 -10.15
N TYR A 118 -24.95 -7.69 -9.75
CA TYR A 118 -24.12 -7.18 -8.65
C TYR A 118 -24.58 -7.71 -7.29
N PRO A 119 -23.65 -7.87 -6.32
CA PRO A 119 -24.02 -8.26 -4.98
C PRO A 119 -24.83 -7.16 -4.29
N LEU A 120 -25.69 -7.54 -3.34
CA LEU A 120 -26.38 -6.57 -2.46
C LEU A 120 -25.47 -6.05 -1.34
N LYS A 121 -24.40 -6.79 -1.02
CA LYS A 121 -23.42 -6.46 0.01
C LYS A 121 -22.04 -6.99 -0.38
N ILE A 122 -21.01 -6.17 -0.19
CA ILE A 122 -19.61 -6.58 -0.32
C ILE A 122 -19.23 -7.40 0.92
N LYS A 123 -18.94 -8.70 0.74
CA LYS A 123 -18.60 -9.62 1.85
C LYS A 123 -17.10 -9.68 2.16
N VAL A 124 -16.27 -9.24 1.21
CA VAL A 124 -14.83 -9.14 1.35
C VAL A 124 -14.45 -7.74 0.87
N SER A 125 -14.28 -6.83 1.82
CA SER A 125 -14.16 -5.38 1.62
C SER A 125 -12.86 -4.78 2.13
N SER A 126 -12.03 -5.60 2.78
CA SER A 126 -10.74 -5.16 3.35
C SER A 126 -9.71 -6.28 3.32
N ILE A 127 -8.44 -5.91 3.51
CA ILE A 127 -7.34 -6.87 3.74
C ILE A 127 -7.67 -7.80 4.90
N GLY A 128 -8.20 -7.26 6.01
CA GLY A 128 -8.54 -8.08 7.19
C GLY A 128 -9.55 -9.19 6.88
N GLU A 129 -10.59 -8.86 6.10
CA GLU A 129 -11.59 -9.86 5.66
C GLU A 129 -11.01 -10.83 4.64
N PHE A 130 -10.16 -10.35 3.72
CA PHE A 130 -9.45 -11.18 2.74
C PHE A 130 -8.53 -12.22 3.42
N LEU A 131 -7.77 -11.81 4.45
CA LEU A 131 -6.86 -12.69 5.17
C LEU A 131 -7.57 -13.78 5.96
N ASN A 132 -8.81 -13.54 6.40
CA ASN A 132 -9.63 -14.52 7.13
C ASN A 132 -10.26 -15.60 6.24
N LYS A 133 -10.02 -15.58 4.93
CA LYS A 133 -10.55 -16.57 3.98
C LYS A 133 -9.48 -17.58 3.59
N GLU A 134 -9.84 -18.86 3.63
CA GLU A 134 -8.95 -19.96 3.20
C GLU A 134 -8.54 -19.77 1.74
N LYS A 135 -9.52 -19.52 0.86
CA LYS A 135 -9.34 -19.09 -0.52
C LYS A 135 -10.23 -17.88 -0.80
N CYS A 136 -9.65 -16.86 -1.40
CA CYS A 136 -10.37 -15.70 -1.91
C CYS A 136 -10.28 -15.67 -3.43
N PHE A 137 -11.40 -15.41 -4.09
CA PHE A 137 -11.49 -15.37 -5.56
C PHE A 137 -11.11 -16.72 -6.18
N ASP A 138 -10.24 -16.75 -7.19
CA ASP A 138 -9.73 -17.97 -7.82
C ASP A 138 -8.53 -18.61 -7.06
N GLY A 139 -8.12 -18.04 -5.92
CA GLY A 139 -6.92 -18.46 -5.16
C GLY A 139 -5.61 -17.88 -5.68
N GLY A 140 -5.58 -17.22 -6.85
CA GLY A 140 -4.37 -16.63 -7.42
C GLY A 140 -3.77 -15.50 -6.57
N PHE A 141 -4.57 -14.90 -5.69
CA PHE A 141 -4.16 -13.85 -4.76
C PHE A 141 -3.52 -14.38 -3.46
N ASP A 142 -3.57 -15.69 -3.20
CA ASP A 142 -3.04 -16.26 -1.95
C ASP A 142 -1.53 -16.00 -1.80
N LYS A 143 -0.80 -15.91 -2.92
CA LYS A 143 0.63 -15.56 -2.95
C LYS A 143 0.94 -14.16 -2.41
N PHE A 144 -0.06 -13.26 -2.34
CA PHE A 144 0.10 -11.91 -1.80
C PHE A 144 -0.40 -11.77 -0.35
N LYS A 145 -0.86 -12.85 0.28
CA LYS A 145 -1.31 -12.80 1.69
C LYS A 145 -0.23 -12.27 2.63
N SER A 146 1.03 -12.62 2.42
CA SER A 146 2.14 -12.17 3.26
C SER A 146 2.35 -10.65 3.22
N ILE A 147 2.41 -10.06 2.01
CA ILE A 147 2.62 -8.62 1.85
C ILE A 147 1.39 -7.82 2.32
N LEU A 148 0.18 -8.33 2.09
CA LEU A 148 -1.05 -7.70 2.57
C LEU A 148 -1.20 -7.81 4.09
N LEU A 149 -0.81 -8.93 4.71
CA LEU A 149 -0.73 -9.08 6.17
C LEU A 149 0.21 -8.03 6.75
N THR A 150 1.41 -7.92 6.18
CA THR A 150 2.42 -6.93 6.57
C THR A 150 1.86 -5.50 6.51
N LEU A 151 1.23 -5.13 5.38
CA LEU A 151 0.57 -3.82 5.21
C LEU A 151 -0.52 -3.57 6.26
N ASN A 152 -1.37 -4.56 6.51
CA ASN A 152 -2.47 -4.46 7.48
C ASN A 152 -1.94 -4.31 8.90
N GLU A 153 -0.90 -5.06 9.27
CA GLU A 153 -0.27 -5.01 10.59
C GLU A 153 0.39 -3.66 10.86
N ILE A 154 1.21 -3.15 9.94
CA ILE A 154 1.88 -1.84 10.08
C ILE A 154 0.85 -0.72 10.19
N SER A 155 -0.12 -0.69 9.29
CA SER A 155 -1.15 0.35 9.29
C SER A 155 -2.01 0.30 10.57
N ASN A 156 -2.35 -0.90 11.06
CA ASN A 156 -3.02 -1.03 12.35
C ASN A 156 -2.10 -0.63 13.51
N GLY A 157 -0.81 -0.96 13.44
CA GLY A 157 0.22 -0.55 14.39
C GLY A 157 0.24 0.96 14.54
N TYR A 158 0.46 1.71 13.46
CA TYR A 158 0.47 3.17 13.50
C TYR A 158 -0.82 3.77 14.03
N LYS A 159 -1.98 3.18 13.70
CA LYS A 159 -3.28 3.66 14.15
C LYS A 159 -3.58 3.37 15.63
N HIS A 160 -3.14 2.22 16.15
CA HIS A 160 -3.66 1.69 17.41
C HIS A 160 -2.60 1.43 18.48
N SER A 161 -1.33 1.29 18.12
CA SER A 161 -0.25 0.98 19.08
C SER A 161 0.31 2.26 19.70
N PHE A 162 0.08 2.44 21.00
CA PHE A 162 0.51 3.63 21.76
C PHE A 162 2.04 3.80 21.78
N ILE A 163 2.77 2.68 21.76
CA ILE A 163 4.23 2.65 21.89
C ILE A 163 4.97 3.04 20.61
N ASN A 164 4.26 3.25 19.48
CA ASN A 164 4.89 3.65 18.22
C ASN A 164 5.54 5.03 18.25
N SER A 165 5.17 5.90 19.18
CA SER A 165 5.88 7.17 19.41
C SER A 165 7.37 7.02 19.75
N GLN A 166 7.78 5.83 20.21
CA GLN A 166 9.18 5.49 20.50
C GLN A 166 10.01 5.20 19.24
N LEU A 167 9.38 5.14 18.07
CA LEU A 167 10.06 4.86 16.80
C LEU A 167 10.95 6.02 16.30
N ASN A 168 10.80 7.23 16.86
CA ASN A 168 11.58 8.42 16.49
C ASN A 168 13.11 8.22 16.58
N SER A 169 13.56 7.23 17.34
CA SER A 169 14.99 6.91 17.50
C SER A 169 15.51 5.90 16.47
N TYR A 170 14.66 5.35 15.59
CA TYR A 170 15.03 4.31 14.64
C TYR A 170 15.09 4.84 13.22
N SER A 171 16.18 4.56 12.53
CA SER A 171 16.37 4.86 11.12
C SER A 171 17.19 3.75 10.45
N GLY A 172 16.99 3.56 9.15
CA GLY A 172 17.75 2.59 8.37
C GLY A 172 19.24 2.93 8.29
N SER A 173 20.09 1.90 8.21
CA SER A 173 21.54 2.11 8.09
C SER A 173 21.95 2.51 6.66
N VAL A 174 21.42 1.80 5.66
CA VAL A 174 21.82 1.91 4.24
C VAL A 174 20.71 2.50 3.35
N HIS A 175 19.45 2.16 3.61
CA HIS A 175 18.27 2.61 2.87
C HIS A 175 17.10 2.84 3.84
N PRO A 176 16.00 3.49 3.41
CA PRO A 176 14.80 3.61 4.23
C PRO A 176 14.29 2.25 4.72
N VAL A 177 13.96 2.21 6.01
CA VAL A 177 13.37 1.04 6.70
C VAL A 177 12.16 1.53 7.47
N VAL A 178 11.08 0.77 7.40
CA VAL A 178 9.84 1.01 8.13
C VAL A 178 9.90 0.22 9.43
N PHE A 179 9.74 0.92 10.54
CA PHE A 179 9.67 0.30 11.85
C PHE A 179 8.25 0.37 12.40
N ALA A 180 7.81 -0.67 13.09
CA ALA A 180 6.51 -0.72 13.74
C ALA A 180 6.58 -1.55 15.02
N TYR A 181 6.03 -1.01 16.11
CA TYR A 181 5.68 -1.77 17.29
C TYR A 181 4.23 -2.19 17.24
N LEU A 182 4.00 -3.50 17.24
CA LEU A 182 2.68 -4.11 17.24
C LEU A 182 2.36 -4.59 18.65
N MET A 183 1.46 -3.88 19.33
CA MET A 183 0.94 -4.30 20.64
C MET A 183 -0.59 -4.41 20.56
N LYS A 184 -1.08 -5.66 20.55
CA LYS A 184 -2.50 -5.93 20.37
C LYS A 184 -3.32 -5.28 21.51
N TYR A 185 -4.25 -4.40 21.13
CA TYR A 185 -5.11 -3.62 22.02
C TYR A 185 -4.38 -2.77 23.08
N ASN A 186 -3.09 -2.49 22.91
CA ASN A 186 -2.24 -1.90 23.94
C ASN A 186 -2.29 -2.63 25.29
N ASP A 187 -2.53 -3.94 25.27
CA ASP A 187 -2.59 -4.76 26.47
C ASP A 187 -1.20 -5.36 26.73
N SER A 188 -0.61 -5.04 27.89
CA SER A 188 0.70 -5.54 28.31
C SER A 188 0.76 -7.05 28.53
N LYS A 189 -0.40 -7.73 28.55
CA LYS A 189 -0.47 -9.20 28.51
C LYS A 189 -0.12 -9.76 27.13
N ASN A 190 -0.27 -8.96 26.07
CA ASN A 190 0.18 -9.31 24.74
C ASN A 190 1.64 -8.89 24.58
N SER A 191 2.48 -9.74 24.00
CA SER A 191 3.85 -9.38 23.68
C SER A 191 3.87 -8.26 22.63
N ALA A 192 4.59 -7.18 22.93
CA ALA A 192 4.92 -6.19 21.92
C ALA A 192 5.88 -6.83 20.90
N GLU A 193 5.51 -6.75 19.62
CA GLU A 193 6.35 -7.23 18.53
C GLU A 193 6.97 -6.03 17.81
N PHE A 194 8.30 -6.03 17.68
CA PHE A 194 9.02 -5.04 16.88
C PHE A 194 9.23 -5.59 15.47
N ARG A 195 8.78 -4.84 14.46
CA ARG A 195 8.97 -5.15 13.05
C ARG A 195 9.88 -4.10 12.42
N SER A 196 10.78 -4.58 11.57
CA SER A 196 11.61 -3.76 10.68
C SER A 196 11.45 -4.27 9.26
N ILE A 197 11.08 -3.39 8.33
CA ILE A 197 10.73 -3.75 6.96
C ILE A 197 11.53 -2.91 5.99
N ASP A 198 12.25 -3.56 5.10
CA ASP A 198 12.89 -2.89 3.98
C ASP A 198 11.82 -2.29 3.06
N LEU A 199 11.76 -0.96 3.01
CA LEU A 199 10.76 -0.25 2.21
C LEU A 199 10.89 -0.57 0.72
N LYS A 200 12.12 -0.78 0.23
CA LYS A 200 12.38 -1.11 -1.19
C LYS A 200 11.77 -2.46 -1.55
N VAL A 201 11.99 -3.46 -0.70
CA VAL A 201 11.46 -4.83 -0.90
C VAL A 201 9.93 -4.80 -0.81
N PHE A 202 9.38 -4.15 0.22
CA PHE A 202 7.94 -4.02 0.41
C PHE A 202 7.26 -3.36 -0.81
N LEU A 203 7.79 -2.24 -1.30
CA LEU A 203 7.21 -1.52 -2.43
C LEU A 203 7.25 -2.32 -3.73
N LYS A 204 8.32 -3.10 -3.95
CA LYS A 204 8.42 -4.00 -5.10
C LYS A 204 7.36 -5.11 -5.05
N GLU A 205 7.21 -5.78 -3.91
CA GLU A 205 6.19 -6.82 -3.74
C GLU A 205 4.77 -6.25 -3.86
N TYR A 206 4.57 -5.04 -3.36
CA TYR A 206 3.30 -4.32 -3.51
C TYR A 206 3.02 -3.95 -4.98
N ASP A 207 4.03 -3.54 -5.75
CA ASP A 207 3.89 -3.29 -7.18
C ASP A 207 3.50 -4.57 -7.94
N ASP A 208 4.10 -5.72 -7.58
CA ASP A 208 3.73 -7.02 -8.12
C ASP A 208 2.27 -7.39 -7.81
N PHE A 209 1.78 -7.07 -6.60
CA PHE A 209 0.36 -7.21 -6.24
C PHE A 209 -0.54 -6.34 -7.13
N LEU A 210 -0.21 -5.06 -7.32
CA LEU A 210 -0.97 -4.15 -8.19
C LEU A 210 -0.99 -4.64 -9.64
N LYS A 211 0.16 -5.10 -10.15
CA LYS A 211 0.31 -5.62 -11.51
C LYS A 211 -0.55 -6.86 -11.74
N PHE A 212 -0.52 -7.78 -10.78
CA PHE A 212 -1.36 -8.97 -10.84
C PHE A 212 -2.84 -8.60 -10.78
N THR A 213 -3.21 -7.69 -9.88
CA THR A 213 -4.59 -7.21 -9.73
C THR A 213 -5.13 -6.60 -11.02
N LYS A 214 -4.35 -5.71 -11.64
CA LYS A 214 -4.71 -5.11 -12.93
C LYS A 214 -4.98 -6.18 -13.99
N LYS A 215 -4.04 -7.12 -14.17
CA LYS A 215 -4.18 -8.21 -15.14
C LYS A 215 -5.40 -9.10 -14.83
N TYR A 216 -5.64 -9.39 -13.56
CA TYR A 216 -6.78 -10.18 -13.13
C TYR A 216 -8.11 -9.51 -13.53
N ILE A 217 -8.24 -8.21 -13.25
CA ILE A 217 -9.43 -7.43 -13.61
C ILE A 217 -9.59 -7.37 -15.14
N GLU A 218 -8.52 -7.12 -15.89
CA GLU A 218 -8.53 -7.11 -17.36
C GLU A 218 -9.03 -8.46 -17.92
N LEU A 219 -8.55 -9.59 -17.40
CA LEU A 219 -8.99 -10.91 -17.84
C LEU A 219 -10.46 -11.22 -17.51
N MET A 220 -11.01 -10.58 -16.47
CA MET A 220 -12.42 -10.74 -16.11
C MET A 220 -13.37 -9.95 -17.01
N TYR A 221 -12.93 -8.82 -17.57
CA TYR A 221 -13.83 -7.83 -18.21
C TYR A 221 -13.45 -7.44 -19.65
N VAL A 222 -12.27 -7.78 -20.15
CA VAL A 222 -11.81 -7.42 -21.51
C VAL A 222 -12.06 -8.57 -22.52
N ASN A 223 -12.58 -9.71 -22.08
CA ASN A 223 -12.88 -10.87 -22.93
C ASN A 223 -14.37 -11.02 -23.31
N GLU A 224 -15.12 -9.92 -23.37
CA GLU A 224 -16.44 -9.86 -24.01
C GLU A 224 -16.39 -8.99 -25.28
#